data_AF-A0A067PHY3-F1
#
_entry.id   AF-A0A067PHY3-F1
#
_cell.length_a   1.000
_cell.length_b   1.000
_cell.length_c   1.000
_cell.angle_alpha   90.00
_cell.angle_beta   90.00
_cell.angle_gamma   90.00
#
_symmetry.space_group_name_H-M   'P 1'
#
loop_
_entity.id
_entity.type
_entity.pdbx_description
1 polymer ?
#
loop_
_entity_poly.entity_id
_entity_poly.type
_entity_poly.pdbx_seq_one_letter_code
_entity_poly.pdbx_strand_id
1 'polypeptide(L)'
;MRRAQEQADEAKRQVEEAKRKADEAKQRADEAHQRSENEKWKAEEAKRRMDQEKKEMEDARNKAEQDKAKAEEERRKADQERKNAQEAKDKADREKRSAEEARARADDDRKKAEDARLEADERAAEAQRQADIAKAAQQKAVENLQVQTARADEAETKWMRGDRPVVWPTLEEIESAKIRFYYTEGKFHFAIAGLAGSGKSSLINAFRGLTNNDPRAANTGIVETTLHVTGYPDPDPKNPFIWYDIPGAGTLEIPDWQYFNAQGLFVFDCIIVLIDNRFSATDIAILENCKRFNIPSYIVRSKANQHVLNIMNDMGYDFMTDDGTQRAQLLPAARARFIAETRQSVKANLEKAGLSPKRVYIVSKDAMVPVIQGKAMRKDALMDEVELVEDILKEATRRRVKPKQKAQSSSAC
;
A
#
# COMPACT_ATOMS: atom_id res chain seq x y z
N MET A 1 54.42 -203.49 -21.72
CA MET A 1 54.70 -202.58 -20.59
C MET A 1 55.45 -201.35 -21.12
N ARG A 2 54.69 -200.37 -21.58
CA ARG A 2 55.08 -199.04 -22.12
C ARG A 2 53.78 -198.22 -22.32
N ARG A 3 52.59 -198.76 -22.01
CA ARG A 3 51.78 -198.33 -20.84
C ARG A 3 52.48 -197.38 -19.87
N ALA A 4 51.73 -196.34 -19.55
CA ALA A 4 51.69 -195.63 -18.28
C ALA A 4 52.76 -194.58 -17.99
N GLN A 5 53.97 -194.65 -18.57
CA GLN A 5 54.98 -193.61 -18.31
C GLN A 5 54.82 -192.36 -19.18
N GLU A 6 54.58 -192.49 -20.49
CA GLU A 6 54.41 -191.31 -21.36
C GLU A 6 53.12 -190.52 -21.05
N GLN A 7 52.06 -191.19 -20.60
CA GLN A 7 50.80 -190.51 -20.23
C GLN A 7 50.86 -189.79 -18.86
N ALA A 8 51.82 -190.12 -17.99
CA ALA A 8 51.96 -189.48 -16.68
C ALA A 8 52.77 -188.17 -16.74
N ASP A 9 53.76 -188.09 -17.64
CA ASP A 9 54.60 -186.90 -17.80
C ASP A 9 53.87 -185.78 -18.55
N GLU A 10 52.94 -186.13 -19.45
CA GLU A 10 52.12 -185.14 -20.16
C GLU A 10 51.07 -184.47 -19.24
N ALA A 11 50.51 -185.22 -18.29
CA ALA A 11 49.56 -184.68 -17.31
C ALA A 11 50.22 -183.70 -16.31
N LYS A 12 51.48 -183.93 -15.92
CA LYS A 12 52.22 -183.02 -15.02
C LYS A 12 52.47 -181.64 -15.65
N ARG A 13 52.81 -181.59 -16.94
CA ARG A 13 53.03 -180.31 -17.64
C ARG A 13 51.77 -179.46 -17.75
N GLN A 14 50.61 -180.08 -17.94
CA GLN A 14 49.35 -179.33 -18.03
C GLN A 14 48.92 -178.71 -16.69
N VAL A 15 49.20 -179.37 -15.55
CA VAL A 15 48.89 -178.83 -14.22
C VAL A 15 49.79 -177.65 -13.85
N GLU A 16 51.07 -177.69 -14.24
CA GLU A 16 52.03 -176.62 -13.95
C GLU A 16 51.72 -175.35 -14.77
N GLU A 17 51.32 -175.51 -16.04
CA GLU A 17 50.91 -174.40 -16.89
C GLU A 17 49.59 -173.73 -16.41
N ALA A 18 48.67 -174.52 -15.87
CA ALA A 18 47.42 -174.01 -15.29
C ALA A 18 47.67 -173.19 -14.01
N LYS A 19 48.61 -173.61 -13.16
CA LYS A 19 49.00 -172.84 -11.95
C LYS A 19 49.58 -171.47 -12.30
N ARG A 20 50.45 -171.39 -13.30
CA ARG A 20 51.08 -170.11 -13.70
C ARG A 20 50.06 -169.10 -14.25
N LYS A 21 49.07 -169.58 -15.02
CA LYS A 21 47.98 -168.74 -15.54
C LYS A 21 47.06 -168.22 -14.42
N ALA A 22 46.86 -168.97 -13.34
CA ALA A 22 46.05 -168.54 -12.20
C ALA A 22 46.73 -167.43 -11.37
N ASP A 23 48.03 -167.53 -11.12
CA ASP A 23 48.78 -166.51 -10.37
C ASP A 23 48.93 -165.20 -11.17
N GLU A 24 49.17 -165.28 -12.49
CA GLU A 24 49.18 -164.11 -13.38
C GLU A 24 47.82 -163.39 -13.42
N ALA A 25 46.70 -164.13 -13.32
CA ALA A 25 45.37 -163.54 -13.28
C ALA A 25 45.08 -162.81 -11.95
N LYS A 26 45.59 -163.34 -10.83
CA LYS A 26 45.40 -162.74 -9.50
C LYS A 26 46.14 -161.42 -9.34
N GLN A 27 47.39 -161.33 -9.80
CA GLN A 27 48.16 -160.07 -9.79
C GLN A 27 47.49 -158.96 -10.61
N ARG A 28 46.95 -159.30 -11.79
CA ARG A 28 46.23 -158.32 -12.63
C ARG A 28 44.95 -157.80 -11.97
N ALA A 29 44.28 -158.61 -11.15
CA ALA A 29 43.07 -158.19 -10.42
C ALA A 29 43.42 -157.21 -9.28
N ASP A 30 44.48 -157.49 -8.52
CA ASP A 30 44.93 -156.62 -7.42
C ASP A 30 45.45 -155.26 -7.93
N GLU A 31 46.21 -155.24 -9.04
CA GLU A 31 46.65 -153.99 -9.69
C GLU A 31 45.48 -153.16 -10.22
N ALA A 32 44.44 -153.80 -10.76
CA ALA A 32 43.24 -153.11 -11.22
C ALA A 32 42.43 -152.50 -10.07
N HIS A 33 42.34 -153.18 -8.93
CA HIS A 33 41.65 -152.66 -7.74
C HIS A 33 42.38 -151.42 -7.17
N GLN A 34 43.71 -151.46 -7.06
CA GLN A 34 44.48 -150.32 -6.56
C GLN A 34 44.38 -149.09 -7.46
N ARG A 35 44.33 -149.26 -8.79
CA ARG A 35 44.13 -148.14 -9.73
C ARG A 35 42.75 -147.49 -9.54
N SER A 36 41.69 -148.30 -9.40
CA SER A 36 40.33 -147.81 -9.18
C SER A 36 40.17 -147.03 -7.87
N GLU A 37 40.76 -147.52 -6.78
CA GLU A 37 40.77 -146.81 -5.49
C GLU A 37 41.50 -145.46 -5.57
N ASN A 38 42.65 -145.42 -6.26
CA ASN A 38 43.42 -144.19 -6.43
C ASN A 38 42.70 -143.17 -7.33
N GLU A 39 41.97 -143.64 -8.35
CA GLU A 39 41.14 -142.78 -9.20
C GLU A 39 39.94 -142.21 -8.43
N LYS A 40 39.28 -143.01 -7.58
CA LYS A 40 38.21 -142.53 -6.69
C LYS A 40 38.72 -141.48 -5.71
N TRP A 41 39.87 -141.71 -5.07
CA TRP A 41 40.48 -140.74 -4.14
C TRP A 41 40.77 -139.41 -4.84
N LYS A 42 41.37 -139.45 -6.04
CA LYS A 42 41.64 -138.23 -6.83
C LYS A 42 40.37 -137.50 -7.26
N ALA A 43 39.31 -138.22 -7.60
CA ALA A 43 38.02 -137.61 -7.96
C ALA A 43 37.35 -136.93 -6.75
N GLU A 44 37.42 -137.54 -5.57
CA GLU A 44 36.85 -136.98 -4.33
C GLU A 44 37.65 -135.76 -3.85
N GLU A 45 38.98 -135.79 -3.95
CA GLU A 45 39.84 -134.65 -3.63
C GLU A 45 39.61 -133.47 -4.61
N ALA A 46 39.45 -133.75 -5.91
CA ALA A 46 39.12 -132.73 -6.90
C ALA A 46 37.75 -132.09 -6.63
N LYS A 47 36.74 -132.89 -6.24
CA LYS A 47 35.42 -132.38 -5.89
C LYS A 47 35.46 -131.45 -4.67
N ARG A 48 36.23 -131.81 -3.63
CA ARG A 48 36.41 -130.97 -2.44
C ARG A 48 37.07 -129.62 -2.77
N ARG A 49 38.06 -129.60 -3.66
CA ARG A 49 38.70 -128.34 -4.10
C ARG A 49 37.71 -127.44 -4.86
N MET A 50 36.91 -128.02 -5.76
CA MET A 50 35.88 -127.27 -6.49
C MET A 50 34.79 -126.70 -5.57
N ASP A 51 34.34 -127.45 -4.57
CA ASP A 51 33.34 -126.97 -3.60
C ASP A 51 33.92 -125.85 -2.72
N GLN A 52 35.20 -125.93 -2.37
CA GLN A 52 35.89 -124.90 -1.60
C GLN A 52 36.11 -123.61 -2.41
N GLU A 53 36.58 -123.72 -3.65
CA GLU A 53 36.71 -122.57 -4.56
C GLU A 53 35.35 -121.91 -4.86
N LYS A 54 34.29 -122.71 -5.01
CA LYS A 54 32.94 -122.17 -5.22
C LYS A 54 32.45 -121.38 -4.00
N LYS A 55 32.73 -121.86 -2.79
CA LYS A 55 32.37 -121.17 -1.55
C LYS A 55 33.14 -119.85 -1.38
N GLU A 56 34.44 -119.87 -1.67
CA GLU A 56 35.27 -118.65 -1.66
C GLU A 56 34.80 -117.61 -2.69
N MET A 57 34.40 -118.05 -3.88
CA MET A 57 33.80 -117.20 -4.91
C MET A 57 32.45 -116.61 -4.48
N GLU A 58 31.62 -117.39 -3.80
CA GLU A 58 30.32 -116.95 -3.29
C GLU A 58 30.48 -115.92 -2.16
N ASP A 59 31.40 -116.16 -1.23
CA ASP A 59 31.74 -115.22 -0.16
C ASP A 59 32.35 -113.93 -0.71
N ALA A 60 33.22 -114.02 -1.73
CA ALA A 60 33.78 -112.85 -2.42
C ALA A 60 32.71 -112.04 -3.14
N ARG A 61 31.75 -112.70 -3.80
CA ARG A 61 30.61 -112.05 -4.46
C ARG A 61 29.71 -111.34 -3.45
N ASN A 62 29.35 -112.01 -2.36
CA ASN A 62 28.51 -111.43 -1.31
C ASN A 62 29.17 -110.22 -0.66
N LYS A 63 30.49 -110.25 -0.46
CA LYS A 63 31.26 -109.11 0.04
C LYS A 63 31.26 -107.94 -0.95
N ALA A 64 31.48 -108.21 -2.24
CA ALA A 64 31.44 -107.18 -3.27
C ALA A 64 30.04 -106.53 -3.41
N GLU A 65 28.98 -107.32 -3.24
CA GLU A 65 27.60 -106.82 -3.25
C GLU A 65 27.29 -105.94 -2.02
N GLN A 66 27.76 -106.33 -0.84
CA GLN A 66 27.66 -105.51 0.37
C GLN A 66 28.44 -104.20 0.25
N ASP A 67 29.66 -104.23 -0.30
CA ASP A 67 30.47 -103.04 -0.49
C ASP A 67 29.85 -102.09 -1.53
N LYS A 68 29.24 -102.63 -2.60
CA LYS A 68 28.49 -101.85 -3.58
C LYS A 68 27.24 -101.19 -2.96
N ALA A 69 26.49 -101.93 -2.14
CA ALA A 69 25.30 -101.40 -1.47
C ALA A 69 25.66 -100.27 -0.48
N LYS A 70 26.75 -100.43 0.29
CA LYS A 70 27.27 -99.37 1.17
C LYS A 70 27.69 -98.14 0.39
N ALA A 71 28.43 -98.31 -0.71
CA ALA A 71 28.86 -97.21 -1.55
C ALA A 71 27.66 -96.47 -2.20
N GLU A 72 26.59 -97.19 -2.56
CA GLU A 72 25.36 -96.62 -3.09
C GLU A 72 24.57 -95.85 -2.01
N GLU A 73 24.50 -96.37 -0.78
CA GLU A 73 23.88 -95.69 0.35
C GLU A 73 24.64 -94.41 0.73
N GLU A 74 25.97 -94.44 0.74
CA GLU A 74 26.82 -93.27 0.97
C GLU A 74 26.64 -92.21 -0.13
N ARG A 75 26.59 -92.62 -1.40
CA ARG A 75 26.28 -91.71 -2.52
C ARG A 75 24.90 -91.08 -2.36
N ARG A 76 23.89 -91.87 -1.97
CA ARG A 76 22.53 -91.35 -1.76
C ARG A 76 22.47 -90.34 -0.62
N LYS A 77 23.20 -90.58 0.47
CA LYS A 77 23.34 -89.63 1.58
C LYS A 77 24.03 -88.34 1.12
N ALA A 78 25.15 -88.45 0.40
CA ALA A 78 25.88 -87.31 -0.13
C ALA A 78 25.04 -86.47 -1.11
N ASP A 79 24.26 -87.11 -1.99
CA ASP A 79 23.37 -86.41 -2.91
C ASP A 79 22.20 -85.74 -2.19
N GLN A 80 21.66 -86.35 -1.14
CA GLN A 80 20.63 -85.74 -0.30
C GLN A 80 21.17 -84.52 0.46
N GLU A 81 22.37 -84.62 1.03
CA GLU A 81 23.04 -83.49 1.68
C GLU A 81 23.33 -82.35 0.71
N ARG A 82 23.74 -82.66 -0.53
CA ARG A 82 23.91 -81.65 -1.59
C ARG A 82 22.60 -80.96 -1.96
N LYS A 83 21.50 -81.71 -2.10
CA LYS A 83 20.17 -81.13 -2.35
C LYS A 83 19.74 -80.24 -1.21
N ASN A 84 19.85 -80.69 0.04
CA ASN A 84 19.51 -79.90 1.22
C ASN A 84 20.39 -78.64 1.31
N ALA A 85 21.68 -78.73 1.01
CA ALA A 85 22.59 -77.59 0.99
C ALA A 85 22.25 -76.59 -0.13
N GLN A 86 21.82 -77.08 -1.30
CA GLN A 86 21.40 -76.23 -2.41
C GLN A 86 20.07 -75.52 -2.10
N GLU A 87 19.09 -76.23 -1.55
CA GLU A 87 17.82 -75.65 -1.11
C GLU A 87 18.02 -74.60 -0.01
N ALA A 88 18.94 -74.84 0.92
CA ALA A 88 19.31 -73.87 1.95
C ALA A 88 19.97 -72.61 1.36
N LYS A 89 20.85 -72.76 0.35
CA LYS A 89 21.44 -71.63 -0.38
C LYS A 89 20.39 -70.83 -1.15
N ASP A 90 19.51 -71.50 -1.89
CA ASP A 90 18.47 -70.83 -2.68
C ASP A 90 17.47 -70.10 -1.77
N LYS A 91 17.16 -70.67 -0.60
CA LYS A 91 16.33 -70.01 0.42
C LYS A 91 17.03 -68.77 0.99
N ALA A 92 18.30 -68.88 1.35
CA ALA A 92 19.09 -67.75 1.85
C ALA A 92 19.22 -66.63 0.81
N ASP A 93 19.42 -66.96 -0.47
CA ASP A 93 19.49 -65.98 -1.55
C ASP A 93 18.14 -65.29 -1.81
N ARG A 94 17.02 -66.02 -1.73
CA ARG A 94 15.67 -65.44 -1.81
C ARG A 94 15.39 -64.50 -0.64
N GLU A 95 15.75 -64.90 0.58
CA GLU A 95 15.60 -64.05 1.77
C GLU A 95 16.48 -62.80 1.66
N LYS A 96 17.72 -62.94 1.18
CA LYS A 96 18.62 -61.81 0.94
C LYS A 96 18.06 -60.84 -0.09
N ARG A 97 17.56 -61.32 -1.24
CA ARG A 97 16.93 -60.47 -2.26
C ARG A 97 15.69 -59.76 -1.73
N SER A 98 14.84 -60.46 -0.99
CA SER A 98 13.65 -59.85 -0.38
C SER A 98 14.03 -58.78 0.65
N ALA A 99 15.07 -59.01 1.46
CA ALA A 99 15.58 -58.02 2.39
C ALA A 99 16.21 -56.81 1.69
N GLU A 100 16.90 -57.02 0.57
CA GLU A 100 17.50 -55.96 -0.24
C GLU A 100 16.43 -55.11 -0.95
N GLU A 101 15.40 -55.74 -1.52
CA GLU A 101 14.24 -55.04 -2.08
C GLU A 101 13.45 -54.25 -1.03
N ALA A 102 13.28 -54.81 0.18
CA ALA A 102 12.63 -54.11 1.29
C ALA A 102 13.43 -52.88 1.74
N ARG A 103 14.77 -52.99 1.79
CA ARG A 103 15.66 -51.85 2.08
C ARG A 103 15.60 -50.78 1.00
N ALA A 104 15.63 -51.16 -0.27
CA ALA A 104 15.51 -50.22 -1.38
C ALA A 104 14.18 -49.44 -1.34
N ARG A 105 13.07 -50.12 -1.06
CA ARG A 105 11.76 -49.47 -0.88
C ARG A 105 11.76 -48.51 0.32
N ALA A 106 12.33 -48.90 1.45
CA ALA A 106 12.43 -48.05 2.63
C ALA A 106 13.30 -46.81 2.38
N ASP A 107 14.40 -46.95 1.61
CA ASP A 107 15.26 -45.82 1.23
C ASP A 107 14.54 -44.86 0.26
N ASP A 108 13.77 -45.37 -0.71
CA ASP A 108 12.95 -44.56 -1.62
C ASP A 108 11.82 -43.82 -0.88
N ASP A 109 11.15 -44.49 0.05
CA ASP A 109 10.11 -43.86 0.87
C ASP A 109 10.71 -42.81 1.82
N ARG A 110 11.91 -43.05 2.36
CA ARG A 110 12.64 -42.02 3.14
C ARG A 110 12.97 -40.81 2.29
N LYS A 111 13.50 -41.00 1.08
CA LYS A 111 13.80 -39.88 0.17
C LYS A 111 12.56 -39.07 -0.18
N LYS A 112 11.47 -39.75 -0.56
CA LYS A 112 10.18 -39.09 -0.82
C LYS A 112 9.66 -38.30 0.40
N ALA A 113 9.84 -38.84 1.61
CA ALA A 113 9.45 -38.16 2.83
C ALA A 113 10.35 -36.95 3.15
N GLU A 114 11.66 -37.03 2.85
CA GLU A 114 12.59 -35.90 2.97
C GLU A 114 12.29 -34.81 1.94
N ASP A 115 12.05 -35.16 0.68
CA ASP A 115 11.68 -34.21 -0.38
C ASP A 115 10.35 -33.50 -0.05
N ALA A 116 9.34 -34.25 0.42
CA ALA A 116 8.05 -33.68 0.83
C ALA A 116 8.18 -32.75 2.06
N ARG A 117 9.13 -33.02 2.97
CA ARG A 117 9.43 -32.12 4.10
C ARG A 117 10.12 -30.84 3.62
N LEU A 118 11.10 -30.95 2.73
CA LEU A 118 11.76 -29.78 2.12
C LEU A 118 10.77 -28.88 1.38
N GLU A 119 9.87 -29.44 0.57
CA GLU A 119 8.82 -28.67 -0.09
C GLU A 119 7.85 -28.00 0.91
N ALA A 120 7.51 -28.68 2.00
CA ALA A 120 6.66 -28.12 3.03
C ALA A 120 7.34 -26.95 3.77
N ASP A 121 8.63 -27.08 4.07
CA ASP A 121 9.44 -26.05 4.71
C ASP A 121 9.63 -24.84 3.78
N GLU A 122 9.85 -25.05 2.48
CA GLU A 122 9.91 -23.95 1.49
C GLU A 122 8.57 -23.21 1.38
N ARG A 123 7.44 -23.93 1.30
CA ARG A 123 6.11 -23.31 1.27
C ARG A 123 5.81 -22.54 2.57
N ALA A 124 6.22 -23.07 3.72
CA ALA A 124 6.07 -22.37 5.00
C ALA A 124 6.92 -21.09 5.04
N ALA A 125 8.16 -21.14 4.55
CA ALA A 125 9.04 -19.97 4.47
C ALA A 125 8.50 -18.90 3.51
N GLU A 126 7.93 -19.28 2.36
CA GLU A 126 7.27 -18.35 1.44
C GLU A 126 6.02 -17.72 2.05
N ALA A 127 5.17 -18.50 2.73
CA ALA A 127 3.99 -17.98 3.42
C ALA A 127 4.39 -16.98 4.54
N GLN A 128 5.46 -17.27 5.28
CA GLN A 128 6.01 -16.35 6.29
C GLN A 128 6.48 -15.03 5.66
N ARG A 129 7.26 -15.10 4.57
CA ARG A 129 7.71 -13.92 3.81
C ARG A 129 6.54 -13.08 3.32
N GLN A 130 5.50 -13.72 2.78
CA GLN A 130 4.30 -13.03 2.31
C GLN A 130 3.56 -12.33 3.46
N ALA A 131 3.46 -12.98 4.62
CA ALA A 131 2.83 -12.41 5.81
C ALA A 131 3.62 -11.22 6.39
N ASP A 132 4.96 -11.28 6.39
CA ASP A 132 5.82 -10.19 6.84
C ASP A 132 5.73 -8.97 5.90
N ILE A 133 5.69 -9.21 4.58
CA ILE A 133 5.45 -8.15 3.58
C ILE A 133 4.07 -7.53 3.79
N ALA A 134 3.03 -8.33 4.01
CA ALA A 134 1.67 -7.83 4.26
C ALA A 134 1.59 -7.00 5.56
N LYS A 135 2.25 -7.45 6.64
CA LYS A 135 2.34 -6.70 7.90
C LYS A 135 3.08 -5.38 7.74
N ALA A 136 4.20 -5.38 7.01
CA ALA A 136 4.96 -4.15 6.73
C ALA A 136 4.14 -3.16 5.88
N ALA A 137 3.38 -3.66 4.91
CA ALA A 137 2.46 -2.84 4.11
C ALA A 137 1.33 -2.26 4.96
N GLN A 138 0.74 -3.05 5.86
CA GLN A 138 -0.28 -2.59 6.80
C GLN A 138 0.27 -1.53 7.77
N GLN A 139 1.47 -1.72 8.32
CA GLN A 139 2.11 -0.73 9.20
C GLN A 139 2.36 0.59 8.48
N LYS A 140 2.90 0.56 7.25
CA LYS A 140 3.06 1.77 6.43
C LYS A 140 1.73 2.45 6.12
N ALA A 141 0.67 1.68 5.87
CA ALA A 141 -0.67 2.25 5.64
C ALA A 141 -1.21 2.95 6.90
N VAL A 142 -1.05 2.35 8.08
CA VAL A 142 -1.44 2.94 9.37
C VAL A 142 -0.63 4.19 9.67
N GLU A 143 0.69 4.16 9.49
CA GLU A 143 1.57 5.31 9.69
C GLU A 143 1.20 6.46 8.76
N ASN A 144 0.96 6.19 7.48
CA ASN A 144 0.47 7.21 6.54
C ASN A 144 -0.88 7.78 6.96
N LEU A 145 -1.80 6.94 7.45
CA LEU A 145 -3.10 7.39 7.95
C LEU A 145 -2.92 8.29 9.17
N GLN A 146 -2.05 7.92 10.12
CA GLN A 146 -1.72 8.71 11.31
C GLN A 146 -1.08 10.06 10.95
N VAL A 147 -0.18 10.08 9.97
CA VAL A 147 0.41 11.34 9.48
C VAL A 147 -0.67 12.22 8.84
N GLN A 148 -1.62 11.64 8.11
CA GLN A 148 -2.73 12.41 7.54
C GLN A 148 -3.70 12.92 8.60
N THR A 149 -4.07 12.09 9.59
CA THR A 149 -4.95 12.54 10.68
C THR A 149 -4.26 13.57 11.54
N ALA A 150 -2.98 13.41 11.89
CA ALA A 150 -2.22 14.42 12.64
C ALA A 150 -2.10 15.73 11.87
N ARG A 151 -1.88 15.69 10.54
CA ARG A 151 -1.91 16.90 9.70
C ARG A 151 -3.29 17.53 9.64
N ALA A 152 -4.36 16.73 9.62
CA ALA A 152 -5.74 17.22 9.66
C ALA A 152 -6.08 17.85 11.01
N ASP A 153 -5.71 17.21 12.13
CA ASP A 153 -5.91 17.70 13.49
C ASP A 153 -5.04 18.95 13.76
N GLU A 154 -3.81 19.01 13.26
CA GLU A 154 -2.97 20.21 13.31
C GLU A 154 -3.55 21.35 12.48
N ALA A 155 -4.09 21.04 11.29
CA ALA A 155 -4.82 22.03 10.52
C ALA A 155 -6.02 22.50 11.34
N GLU A 156 -6.89 21.61 11.81
CA GLU A 156 -8.10 21.93 12.56
C GLU A 156 -7.80 22.73 13.83
N THR A 157 -6.75 22.40 14.57
CA THR A 157 -6.31 23.18 15.74
C THR A 157 -5.70 24.54 15.37
N LYS A 158 -5.10 24.70 14.18
CA LYS A 158 -4.71 26.03 13.64
C LYS A 158 -5.94 26.83 13.22
N TRP A 159 -6.95 26.19 12.62
CA TRP A 159 -8.25 26.80 12.30
C TRP A 159 -8.98 27.27 13.57
N MET A 160 -9.01 26.43 14.61
CA MET A 160 -9.67 26.72 15.90
C MET A 160 -8.94 27.79 16.72
N ARG A 161 -7.59 27.88 16.61
CA ARG A 161 -6.80 28.95 17.23
C ARG A 161 -6.91 30.30 16.51
N GLY A 162 -7.54 30.35 15.34
CA GLY A 162 -7.72 31.58 14.57
C GLY A 162 -6.45 32.08 13.88
N ASP A 163 -5.40 31.25 13.78
CA ASP A 163 -4.19 31.54 13.01
C ASP A 163 -4.50 31.37 11.52
N ARG A 164 -5.12 32.40 10.94
CA ARG A 164 -5.51 32.43 9.52
C ARG A 164 -4.23 32.50 8.68
N PRO A 165 -3.93 31.51 7.81
CA PRO A 165 -2.71 31.51 7.02
C PRO A 165 -2.63 32.79 6.17
N VAL A 166 -1.50 33.48 6.26
CA VAL A 166 -1.24 34.68 5.45
C VAL A 166 -0.94 34.21 4.03
N VAL A 167 -1.98 34.08 3.20
CA VAL A 167 -1.83 33.74 1.79
C VAL A 167 -1.44 35.00 1.03
N TRP A 168 -0.17 35.09 0.66
CA TRP A 168 0.28 36.05 -0.34
C TRP A 168 -0.14 35.54 -1.72
N PRO A 169 -0.87 36.34 -2.50
CA PRO A 169 -1.31 35.91 -3.82
C PRO A 169 -0.11 35.72 -4.73
N THR A 170 -0.16 34.69 -5.56
CA THR A 170 0.90 34.39 -6.52
C THR A 170 0.92 35.43 -7.65
N LEU A 171 2.02 35.51 -8.40
CA LEU A 171 2.11 36.40 -9.56
C LEU A 171 1.01 36.12 -10.59
N GLU A 172 0.66 34.85 -10.79
CA GLU A 172 -0.41 34.41 -11.69
C GLU A 172 -1.79 34.89 -11.24
N GLU A 173 -2.06 34.85 -9.92
CA GLU A 173 -3.29 35.40 -9.35
C GLU A 173 -3.35 36.92 -9.51
N ILE A 174 -2.20 37.60 -9.41
CA ILE A 174 -2.10 39.04 -9.63
C ILE A 174 -2.40 39.42 -11.08
N GLU A 175 -1.84 38.71 -12.04
CA GLU A 175 -2.09 38.94 -13.45
C GLU A 175 -3.54 38.60 -13.82
N SER A 176 -4.06 37.50 -13.31
CA SER A 176 -5.46 37.11 -13.50
C SER A 176 -6.43 38.16 -12.95
N ALA A 177 -6.15 38.72 -11.77
CA ALA A 177 -6.95 39.79 -11.19
C ALA A 177 -6.85 41.09 -12.01
N LYS A 178 -5.66 41.45 -12.50
CA LYS A 178 -5.49 42.62 -13.39
C LYS A 178 -6.28 42.48 -14.69
N ILE A 179 -6.27 41.29 -15.31
CA ILE A 179 -7.04 41.00 -16.53
C ILE A 179 -8.54 41.07 -16.22
N ARG A 180 -8.98 40.44 -15.12
CA ARG A 180 -10.39 40.42 -14.68
C ARG A 180 -10.97 41.82 -14.47
N PHE A 181 -10.18 42.74 -13.92
CA PHE A 181 -10.64 44.10 -13.61
C PHE A 181 -10.29 45.13 -14.69
N TYR A 182 -9.81 44.70 -15.86
CA TYR A 182 -9.37 45.59 -16.94
C TYR A 182 -8.40 46.68 -16.44
N TYR A 183 -7.43 46.27 -15.60
CA TYR A 183 -6.50 47.17 -14.95
C TYR A 183 -5.72 47.98 -16.01
N THR A 184 -5.99 49.27 -16.07
CA THR A 184 -5.33 50.19 -17.00
C THR A 184 -4.09 50.79 -16.34
N GLU A 185 -2.91 50.52 -16.88
CA GLU A 185 -1.67 51.15 -16.40
C GLU A 185 -1.71 52.68 -16.59
N GLY A 186 -1.18 53.42 -15.62
CA GLY A 186 -1.18 54.89 -15.63
C GLY A 186 -2.45 55.56 -15.07
N LYS A 187 -3.47 54.77 -14.73
CA LYS A 187 -4.64 55.22 -13.95
C LYS A 187 -4.52 54.78 -12.49
N PHE A 188 -5.20 55.49 -11.60
CA PHE A 188 -5.25 55.17 -10.17
C PHE A 188 -6.57 54.45 -9.86
N HIS A 189 -6.46 53.26 -9.28
CA HIS A 189 -7.59 52.36 -9.10
C HIS A 189 -8.06 52.37 -7.64
N PHE A 190 -9.28 52.87 -7.42
CA PHE A 190 -9.94 52.91 -6.11
C PHE A 190 -10.94 51.76 -5.99
N ALA A 191 -10.85 50.98 -4.92
CA ALA A 191 -11.84 49.97 -4.60
C ALA A 191 -12.75 50.45 -3.47
N ILE A 192 -14.08 50.30 -3.62
CA ILE A 192 -15.02 50.53 -2.53
C ILE A 192 -15.56 49.18 -2.07
N ALA A 193 -15.20 48.78 -0.85
CA ALA A 193 -15.57 47.50 -0.25
C ALA A 193 -16.39 47.72 1.03
N GLY A 194 -17.25 46.77 1.38
CA GLY A 194 -18.10 46.84 2.57
C GLY A 194 -19.39 46.03 2.38
N LEU A 195 -20.14 45.86 3.46
CA LEU A 195 -21.37 45.05 3.47
C LEU A 195 -22.37 45.45 2.37
N ALA A 196 -23.18 44.48 1.91
CA ALA A 196 -24.31 44.76 1.03
C ALA A 196 -25.28 45.78 1.67
N GLY A 197 -25.85 46.68 0.87
CA GLY A 197 -26.76 47.73 1.37
C GLY A 197 -26.10 48.90 2.14
N SER A 198 -24.78 48.90 2.34
CA SER A 198 -24.04 50.02 2.98
C SER A 198 -23.99 51.31 2.14
N GLY A 199 -24.41 51.26 0.86
CA GLY A 199 -24.43 52.43 -0.02
C GLY A 199 -23.18 52.64 -0.87
N LYS A 200 -22.41 51.58 -1.15
CA LYS A 200 -21.19 51.61 -2.00
C LYS A 200 -21.42 52.27 -3.34
N SER A 201 -22.38 51.77 -4.12
CA SER A 201 -22.69 52.30 -5.46
C SER A 201 -23.17 53.76 -5.40
N SER A 202 -23.90 54.16 -4.34
CA SER A 202 -24.26 55.57 -4.11
C SER A 202 -23.04 56.44 -3.82
N LEU A 203 -22.06 55.93 -3.08
CA LEU A 203 -20.83 56.65 -2.80
C LEU A 203 -19.95 56.77 -4.05
N ILE A 204 -19.89 55.74 -4.91
CA ILE A 204 -19.20 55.81 -6.21
C ILE A 204 -19.80 56.92 -7.08
N ASN A 205 -21.13 56.98 -7.15
CA ASN A 205 -21.82 58.05 -7.89
C ASN A 205 -21.47 59.42 -7.31
N ALA A 206 -21.47 59.54 -5.98
CA ALA A 206 -21.08 60.77 -5.32
C ALA A 206 -19.63 61.18 -5.64
N PHE A 207 -18.68 60.24 -5.60
CA PHE A 207 -17.28 60.46 -5.98
C PHE A 207 -17.12 60.94 -7.43
N ARG A 208 -17.99 60.47 -8.32
CA ARG A 208 -18.05 60.89 -9.72
C ARG A 208 -18.85 62.18 -9.94
N GLY A 209 -19.38 62.80 -8.88
CA GLY A 209 -20.23 63.98 -8.96
C GLY A 209 -21.59 63.73 -9.64
N LEU A 210 -22.02 62.48 -9.73
CA LEU A 210 -23.26 62.06 -10.37
C LEU A 210 -24.36 61.82 -9.33
N THR A 211 -25.60 62.10 -9.73
CA THR A 211 -26.79 61.71 -8.96
C THR A 211 -27.20 60.29 -9.32
N ASN A 212 -27.85 59.56 -8.40
CA ASN A 212 -28.29 58.18 -8.63
C ASN A 212 -29.26 58.01 -9.82
N ASN A 213 -29.88 59.09 -10.29
CA ASN A 213 -30.79 59.08 -11.45
C ASN A 213 -30.08 59.37 -12.79
N ASP A 214 -28.76 59.61 -12.78
CA ASP A 214 -28.01 59.81 -14.03
C ASP A 214 -27.88 58.47 -14.78
N PRO A 215 -28.10 58.42 -16.11
CA PRO A 215 -27.93 57.19 -16.90
C PRO A 215 -26.52 56.55 -16.81
N ARG A 216 -25.50 57.32 -16.42
CA ARG A 216 -24.11 56.88 -16.25
C ARG A 216 -23.79 56.49 -14.80
N ALA A 217 -24.76 56.59 -13.89
CA ALA A 217 -24.62 56.23 -12.49
C ALA A 217 -24.55 54.70 -12.33
N ALA A 218 -23.81 54.24 -11.33
CA ALA A 218 -23.88 52.87 -10.86
C ALA A 218 -25.29 52.60 -10.30
N ASN A 219 -25.89 51.48 -10.72
CA ASN A 219 -27.22 51.09 -10.26
C ASN A 219 -27.24 50.91 -8.74
N THR A 220 -28.21 51.54 -8.08
CA THR A 220 -28.37 51.43 -6.63
C THR A 220 -29.61 50.59 -6.31
N GLY A 221 -29.44 49.50 -5.56
CA GLY A 221 -30.51 48.63 -5.09
C GLY A 221 -30.28 48.15 -3.66
N ILE A 222 -31.36 47.66 -3.01
CA ILE A 222 -31.30 47.07 -1.66
C ILE A 222 -30.80 45.61 -1.71
N VAL A 223 -31.16 44.88 -2.77
CA VAL A 223 -30.66 43.53 -3.08
C VAL A 223 -29.27 43.65 -3.70
N GLU A 224 -28.34 42.75 -3.36
CA GLU A 224 -27.00 42.69 -3.94
C GLU A 224 -27.08 42.66 -5.46
N THR A 225 -26.92 43.84 -6.08
CA THR A 225 -27.18 44.03 -7.52
C THR A 225 -25.92 43.75 -8.35
N THR A 226 -24.78 43.54 -7.67
CA THR A 226 -23.45 43.45 -8.26
C THR A 226 -22.85 42.08 -7.91
N LEU A 227 -22.92 41.11 -8.83
CA LEU A 227 -22.26 39.80 -8.68
C LEU A 227 -20.79 39.82 -9.13
N HIS A 228 -20.38 40.88 -9.85
CA HIS A 228 -19.05 41.04 -10.41
C HIS A 228 -18.51 42.44 -10.16
N VAL A 229 -17.23 42.54 -9.82
CA VAL A 229 -16.53 43.83 -9.65
C VAL A 229 -16.67 44.67 -10.91
N THR A 230 -17.20 45.90 -10.77
CA THR A 230 -17.44 46.80 -11.91
C THR A 230 -16.66 48.10 -11.74
N GLY A 231 -15.86 48.45 -12.75
CA GLY A 231 -15.05 49.68 -12.78
C GLY A 231 -15.78 50.83 -13.46
N TYR A 232 -15.87 51.98 -12.78
CA TYR A 232 -16.47 53.21 -13.25
C TYR A 232 -15.41 54.30 -13.40
N PRO A 233 -15.01 54.67 -14.62
CA PRO A 233 -14.10 55.78 -14.85
C PRO A 233 -14.66 57.11 -14.33
N ASP A 234 -13.77 57.97 -13.87
CA ASP A 234 -14.11 59.34 -13.52
C ASP A 234 -14.61 60.11 -14.76
N PRO A 235 -15.67 60.92 -14.65
CA PRO A 235 -16.17 61.70 -15.77
C PRO A 235 -15.26 62.89 -16.13
N ASP A 236 -14.38 63.36 -15.24
CA ASP A 236 -13.41 64.42 -15.57
C ASP A 236 -12.13 63.81 -16.19
N PRO A 237 -11.77 64.15 -17.43
CA PRO A 237 -10.55 63.66 -18.08
C PRO A 237 -9.25 64.03 -17.34
N LYS A 238 -9.27 65.05 -16.47
CA LYS A 238 -8.12 65.47 -15.65
C LYS A 238 -7.85 64.51 -14.49
N ASN A 239 -8.85 63.71 -14.12
CA ASN A 239 -8.78 62.73 -13.05
C ASN A 239 -8.54 61.34 -13.66
N PRO A 240 -7.31 60.80 -13.63
CA PRO A 240 -7.05 59.45 -14.13
C PRO A 240 -7.51 58.40 -13.11
N PHE A 241 -8.73 58.53 -12.57
CA PHE A 241 -9.27 57.68 -11.52
C PHE A 241 -10.28 56.69 -12.08
N ILE A 242 -10.24 55.47 -11.56
CA ILE A 242 -11.28 54.48 -11.79
C ILE A 242 -11.80 54.01 -10.43
N TRP A 243 -13.12 54.09 -10.28
CA TRP A 243 -13.83 53.71 -9.07
C TRP A 243 -14.45 52.33 -9.25
N TYR A 244 -14.00 51.34 -8.48
CA TYR A 244 -14.49 49.97 -8.54
C TYR A 244 -15.50 49.70 -7.44
N ASP A 245 -16.67 49.20 -7.84
CA ASP A 245 -17.68 48.66 -6.92
C ASP A 245 -17.35 47.20 -6.64
N ILE A 246 -16.93 46.92 -5.40
CA ILE A 246 -16.62 45.56 -4.97
C ILE A 246 -17.89 44.95 -4.37
N PRO A 247 -18.33 43.75 -4.82
CA PRO A 247 -19.53 43.10 -4.31
C PRO A 247 -19.43 42.94 -2.79
N GLY A 248 -20.54 43.12 -2.07
CA GLY A 248 -20.47 43.17 -0.61
C GLY A 248 -20.16 41.81 -0.01
N ALA A 249 -19.31 41.76 1.02
CA ALA A 249 -19.23 40.56 1.83
C ALA A 249 -20.57 40.35 2.55
N GLY A 250 -21.15 39.16 2.46
CA GLY A 250 -22.49 38.88 2.96
C GLY A 250 -23.23 37.78 2.19
N THR A 251 -22.76 37.43 0.99
CA THR A 251 -23.10 36.16 0.35
C THR A 251 -22.47 35.03 1.17
N LEU A 252 -23.30 34.11 1.66
CA LEU A 252 -23.02 33.01 2.61
C LEU A 252 -21.89 32.03 2.19
N GLU A 253 -21.17 32.29 1.10
CA GLU A 253 -20.30 31.31 0.43
C GLU A 253 -18.80 31.53 0.69
N ILE A 254 -18.35 32.75 1.05
CA ILE A 254 -16.90 33.05 1.19
C ILE A 254 -16.57 33.51 2.62
N PRO A 255 -15.65 32.83 3.33
CA PRO A 255 -15.16 33.30 4.62
C PRO A 255 -14.51 34.69 4.53
N ASP A 256 -14.79 35.55 5.51
CA ASP A 256 -14.31 36.95 5.59
C ASP A 256 -12.81 37.16 5.32
N TRP A 257 -11.99 36.18 5.70
CA TRP A 257 -10.53 36.25 5.55
C TRP A 257 -10.04 35.89 4.15
N GLN A 258 -10.80 35.10 3.39
CA GLN A 258 -10.52 34.81 1.98
C GLN A 258 -11.08 35.88 1.06
N TYR A 259 -12.07 36.65 1.51
CA TYR A 259 -12.71 37.70 0.72
C TYR A 259 -11.71 38.68 0.09
N PHE A 260 -10.66 39.09 0.81
CA PHE A 260 -9.65 40.01 0.29
C PHE A 260 -8.92 39.46 -0.94
N ASN A 261 -8.49 38.21 -0.90
CA ASN A 261 -7.77 37.57 -2.00
C ASN A 261 -8.73 37.11 -3.10
N ALA A 262 -9.90 36.56 -2.74
CA ALA A 262 -10.91 36.08 -3.69
C ALA A 262 -11.46 37.21 -4.57
N GLN A 263 -11.67 38.39 -3.98
CA GLN A 263 -12.09 39.60 -4.70
C GLN A 263 -10.92 40.36 -5.34
N GLY A 264 -9.70 39.84 -5.24
CA GLY A 264 -8.51 40.45 -5.87
C GLY A 264 -8.21 41.86 -5.35
N LEU A 265 -8.56 42.18 -4.10
CA LEU A 265 -8.43 43.54 -3.55
C LEU A 265 -6.97 44.05 -3.53
N PHE A 266 -6.00 43.13 -3.57
CA PHE A 266 -4.57 43.44 -3.58
C PHE A 266 -4.08 44.18 -4.84
N VAL A 267 -4.83 44.19 -5.95
CA VAL A 267 -4.38 44.90 -7.18
C VAL A 267 -4.69 46.39 -7.17
N PHE A 268 -5.59 46.84 -6.29
CA PHE A 268 -6.01 48.23 -6.24
C PHE A 268 -4.98 49.12 -5.53
N ASP A 269 -4.90 50.38 -5.95
CA ASP A 269 -3.93 51.33 -5.41
C ASP A 269 -4.41 51.96 -4.09
N CYS A 270 -5.72 51.96 -3.84
CA CYS A 270 -6.35 52.43 -2.61
C CYS A 270 -7.69 51.73 -2.38
N ILE A 271 -8.01 51.46 -1.11
CA ILE A 271 -9.25 50.79 -0.71
C ILE A 271 -10.04 51.69 0.25
N ILE A 272 -11.32 51.89 -0.02
CA ILE A 272 -12.26 52.59 0.84
C ILE A 272 -13.20 51.54 1.44
N VAL A 273 -13.10 51.37 2.76
CA VAL A 273 -13.93 50.43 3.53
C VAL A 273 -15.15 51.18 4.05
N LEU A 274 -16.32 50.83 3.52
CA LEU A 274 -17.60 51.45 3.83
C LEU A 274 -18.31 50.69 4.95
N ILE A 275 -18.51 51.37 6.07
CA ILE A 275 -19.23 50.86 7.23
C ILE A 275 -20.63 51.49 7.31
N ASP A 276 -21.62 50.72 7.75
CA ASP A 276 -22.99 51.18 7.98
C ASP A 276 -23.25 51.40 9.47
N ASN A 277 -23.81 50.39 10.15
CA ASN A 277 -24.22 50.47 11.55
C ASN A 277 -23.17 49.95 12.55
N ARG A 278 -22.46 48.88 12.19
CA ARG A 278 -21.50 48.19 13.06
C ARG A 278 -20.27 47.79 12.23
N PHE A 279 -19.15 47.62 12.93
CA PHE A 279 -17.95 47.00 12.37
C PHE A 279 -18.19 45.49 12.21
N SER A 280 -18.05 44.98 11.00
CA SER A 280 -18.12 43.55 10.73
C SER A 280 -16.74 42.91 10.82
N ALA A 281 -16.72 41.60 11.05
CA ALA A 281 -15.48 40.81 11.00
C ALA A 281 -14.79 40.90 9.62
N THR A 282 -15.57 41.04 8.54
CA THR A 282 -15.05 41.31 7.20
C THR A 282 -14.33 42.64 7.09
N ASP A 283 -14.86 43.73 7.67
CA ASP A 283 -14.22 45.05 7.60
C ASP A 283 -12.86 45.05 8.29
N ILE A 284 -12.78 44.36 9.44
CA ILE A 284 -11.54 44.14 10.18
C ILE A 284 -10.55 43.34 9.33
N ALA A 285 -11.00 42.25 8.71
CA ALA A 285 -10.15 41.41 7.85
C ALA A 285 -9.63 42.18 6.63
N ILE A 286 -10.46 43.02 5.99
CA ILE A 286 -10.03 43.88 4.89
C ILE A 286 -8.97 44.87 5.37
N LEU A 287 -9.20 45.55 6.49
CA LEU A 287 -8.24 46.54 7.04
C LEU A 287 -6.92 45.90 7.46
N GLU A 288 -6.96 44.71 8.04
CA GLU A 288 -5.78 43.93 8.41
C GLU A 288 -4.97 43.54 7.17
N ASN A 289 -5.63 43.02 6.14
CA ASN A 289 -4.98 42.68 4.88
C ASN A 289 -4.44 43.94 4.17
N CYS A 290 -5.15 45.06 4.18
CA CYS A 290 -4.64 46.33 3.64
C CYS A 290 -3.31 46.73 4.30
N LYS A 291 -3.20 46.57 5.63
CA LYS A 291 -1.95 46.82 6.36
C LYS A 291 -0.84 45.85 5.92
N ARG A 292 -1.16 44.57 5.72
CA ARG A 292 -0.21 43.54 5.25
C ARG A 292 0.32 43.83 3.84
N PHE A 293 -0.56 44.19 2.91
CA PHE A 293 -0.21 44.52 1.53
C PHE A 293 0.29 45.96 1.33
N ASN A 294 0.40 46.76 2.40
CA ASN A 294 0.80 48.17 2.37
C ASN A 294 -0.07 49.04 1.43
N ILE A 295 -1.36 48.72 1.36
CA ILE A 295 -2.37 49.43 0.58
C ILE A 295 -3.05 50.46 1.49
N PRO A 296 -3.14 51.73 1.07
CA PRO A 296 -3.78 52.77 1.86
C PRO A 296 -5.27 52.45 1.95
N SER A 297 -5.78 52.46 3.18
CA SER A 297 -7.16 52.16 3.49
C SER A 297 -7.82 53.28 4.27
N TYR A 298 -9.00 53.70 3.81
CA TYR A 298 -9.85 54.74 4.42
C TYR A 298 -11.12 54.11 4.95
N ILE A 299 -11.54 54.50 6.14
CA ILE A 299 -12.78 54.00 6.75
C ILE A 299 -13.83 55.10 6.59
N VAL A 300 -14.90 54.80 5.87
CA VAL A 300 -15.95 55.76 5.58
C VAL A 300 -17.27 55.24 6.15
N ARG A 301 -17.96 56.07 6.93
CA ARG A 301 -19.32 55.78 7.40
C ARG A 301 -20.31 56.54 6.52
N SER A 302 -21.14 55.79 5.80
CA SER A 302 -22.20 56.36 4.97
C SER A 302 -23.47 56.62 5.78
N LYS A 303 -24.54 57.08 5.10
CA LYS A 303 -25.89 57.27 5.67
C LYS A 303 -25.93 58.18 6.91
N ALA A 304 -24.96 59.06 7.07
CA ALA A 304 -24.86 59.95 8.23
C ALA A 304 -26.14 60.79 8.43
N ASN A 305 -26.75 61.29 7.35
CA ASN A 305 -28.02 62.02 7.42
C ASN A 305 -29.14 61.20 8.07
N GLN A 306 -29.26 59.90 7.76
CA GLN A 306 -30.31 59.05 8.33
C GLN A 306 -30.09 58.83 9.83
N HIS A 307 -28.85 58.60 10.25
CA HIS A 307 -28.54 58.42 11.67
C HIS A 307 -28.74 59.69 12.48
N VAL A 308 -28.32 60.83 11.93
CA VAL A 308 -28.55 62.13 12.56
C VAL A 308 -30.06 62.39 12.72
N LEU A 309 -30.87 62.07 11.70
CA LEU A 309 -32.33 62.18 11.80
C LEU A 309 -32.92 61.24 12.86
N ASN A 310 -32.44 60.00 12.96
CA ASN A 310 -32.90 59.08 14.00
C ASN A 310 -32.58 59.62 15.41
N ILE A 311 -31.38 60.17 15.62
CA ILE A 311 -30.99 60.80 16.90
C ILE A 311 -31.84 62.03 17.17
N MET A 312 -32.15 62.82 16.15
CA MET A 312 -33.05 63.97 16.30
C MET A 312 -34.45 63.54 16.77
N ASN A 313 -35.02 62.48 16.16
CA ASN A 313 -36.32 61.94 16.57
C ASN A 313 -36.28 61.49 18.04
N ASP A 314 -35.20 60.81 18.47
CA ASP A 314 -35.01 60.39 19.87
C ASP A 314 -34.86 61.58 20.83
N MET A 315 -34.38 62.73 20.34
CA MET A 315 -34.30 64.00 21.07
C MET A 315 -35.62 64.79 21.06
N GLY A 316 -36.69 64.23 20.48
CA GLY A 316 -38.02 64.85 20.44
C GLY A 316 -38.31 65.68 19.19
N TYR A 317 -37.53 65.53 18.12
CA TYR A 317 -37.84 66.14 16.82
C TYR A 317 -39.06 65.46 16.19
N ASP A 318 -40.08 66.24 15.87
CA ASP A 318 -41.25 65.78 15.10
C ASP A 318 -41.38 66.61 13.81
N PHE A 319 -41.12 65.95 12.68
CA PHE A 319 -41.23 66.54 11.34
C PHE A 319 -42.61 67.12 11.04
N MET A 320 -43.67 66.62 11.68
CA MET A 320 -45.04 67.11 11.45
C MET A 320 -45.31 68.43 12.16
N THR A 321 -44.55 68.76 13.20
CA THR A 321 -44.75 69.96 14.04
C THR A 321 -43.66 71.02 13.87
N ASP A 322 -42.61 70.71 13.09
CA ASP A 322 -41.47 71.61 12.92
C ASP A 322 -41.78 72.76 11.95
N ASP A 323 -41.57 73.99 12.42
CA ASP A 323 -41.60 75.22 11.64
C ASP A 323 -40.21 75.56 11.04
N GLY A 324 -39.22 74.67 11.22
CA GLY A 324 -37.83 74.81 10.81
C GLY A 324 -36.91 75.27 11.94
N THR A 325 -37.44 75.68 13.10
CA THR A 325 -36.65 76.11 14.25
C THR A 325 -36.11 74.93 15.06
N GLN A 326 -36.91 73.88 15.25
CA GLN A 326 -36.48 72.70 16.01
C GLN A 326 -35.37 71.98 15.26
N ARG A 327 -35.49 71.88 13.94
CA ARG A 327 -34.43 71.32 13.09
C ARG A 327 -33.13 72.10 13.22
N ALA A 328 -33.16 73.42 13.16
CA ALA A 328 -31.95 74.24 13.25
C ALA A 328 -31.25 74.14 14.62
N GLN A 329 -32.01 73.98 15.70
CA GLN A 329 -31.47 73.85 17.06
C GLN A 329 -30.94 72.44 17.37
N LEU A 330 -31.68 71.39 16.97
CA LEU A 330 -31.35 70.01 17.31
C LEU A 330 -30.29 69.40 16.38
N LEU A 331 -30.20 69.87 15.13
CA LEU A 331 -29.29 69.31 14.13
C LEU A 331 -27.80 69.38 14.53
N PRO A 332 -27.25 70.50 15.04
CA PRO A 332 -25.85 70.54 15.49
C PRO A 332 -25.57 69.60 16.65
N ALA A 333 -26.48 69.52 17.63
CA ALA A 333 -26.33 68.64 18.80
C ALA A 333 -26.39 67.16 18.40
N ALA A 334 -27.36 66.78 17.56
CA ALA A 334 -27.50 65.42 17.05
C ALA A 334 -26.28 64.99 16.22
N ARG A 335 -25.74 65.90 15.39
CA ARG A 335 -24.51 65.65 14.62
C ARG A 335 -23.30 65.45 15.50
N ALA A 336 -23.07 66.34 16.48
CA ALA A 336 -21.94 66.22 17.39
C ALA A 336 -21.98 64.89 18.17
N ARG A 337 -23.17 64.49 18.64
CA ARG A 337 -23.39 63.20 19.31
C ARG A 337 -23.08 62.02 18.38
N PHE A 338 -23.61 62.04 17.15
CA PHE A 338 -23.36 60.99 16.16
C PHE A 338 -21.88 60.84 15.81
N ILE A 339 -21.18 61.96 15.62
CA ILE A 339 -19.75 61.97 15.27
C ILE A 339 -18.93 61.40 16.43
N ALA A 340 -19.20 61.84 17.66
CA ALA A 340 -18.49 61.36 18.85
C ALA A 340 -18.70 59.85 19.07
N GLU A 341 -19.96 59.40 19.04
CA GLU A 341 -20.32 57.99 19.25
C GLU A 341 -19.73 57.08 18.17
N THR A 342 -19.79 57.52 16.90
CA THR A 342 -19.18 56.79 15.80
C THR A 342 -17.68 56.67 15.98
N ARG A 343 -16.97 57.78 16.21
CA ARG A 343 -15.51 57.77 16.35
C ARG A 343 -15.06 56.92 17.54
N GLN A 344 -15.78 56.97 18.65
CA GLN A 344 -15.50 56.14 19.83
C GLN A 344 -15.73 54.65 19.55
N SER A 345 -16.85 54.29 18.93
CA SER A 345 -17.18 52.91 18.58
C SER A 345 -16.12 52.31 17.65
N VAL A 346 -15.73 53.06 16.61
CA VAL A 346 -14.71 52.58 15.67
C VAL A 346 -13.34 52.48 16.33
N LYS A 347 -12.95 53.46 17.16
CA LYS A 347 -11.68 53.39 17.90
C LYS A 347 -11.62 52.14 18.77
N ALA A 348 -12.68 51.84 19.53
CA ALA A 348 -12.75 50.66 20.38
C ALA A 348 -12.67 49.35 19.56
N ASN A 349 -13.31 49.31 18.39
CA ASN A 349 -13.25 48.13 17.51
C ASN A 349 -11.88 47.95 16.85
N LEU A 350 -11.20 49.04 16.48
CA LEU A 350 -9.83 48.98 15.95
C LEU A 350 -8.83 48.52 17.03
N GLU A 351 -8.97 48.98 18.27
CA GLU A 351 -8.14 48.56 19.40
C GLU A 351 -8.33 47.08 19.72
N LYS A 352 -9.59 46.60 19.77
CA LYS A 352 -9.89 45.16 19.94
C LYS A 352 -9.29 44.30 18.84
N ALA A 353 -9.18 44.83 17.63
CA ALA A 353 -8.58 44.14 16.49
C ALA A 353 -7.04 44.27 16.42
N GLY A 354 -6.39 45.00 17.34
CA GLY A 354 -4.94 45.23 17.29
C GLY A 354 -4.48 46.07 16.09
N LEU A 355 -5.39 46.81 15.46
CA LEU A 355 -5.09 47.66 14.31
C LEU A 355 -4.66 49.06 14.76
N SER A 356 -3.81 49.71 13.97
CA SER A 356 -3.39 51.09 14.23
C SER A 356 -4.62 52.01 14.18
N PRO A 357 -4.72 53.01 15.07
CA PRO A 357 -5.84 53.94 15.05
C PRO A 357 -5.89 54.66 13.70
N LYS A 358 -7.02 54.49 13.00
CA LYS A 358 -7.32 55.14 11.73
C LYS A 358 -8.49 56.10 11.94
N ARG A 359 -8.46 57.22 11.22
CA ARG A 359 -9.58 58.17 11.22
C ARG A 359 -10.76 57.57 10.46
N VAL A 360 -11.95 57.78 11.01
CA VAL A 360 -13.22 57.56 10.33
C VAL A 360 -13.71 58.84 9.71
N TYR A 361 -14.11 58.77 8.46
CA TYR A 361 -14.75 59.86 7.73
C TYR A 361 -16.25 59.61 7.70
N ILE A 362 -17.03 60.54 8.24
CA ILE A 362 -18.47 60.46 8.27
C ILE A 362 -19.01 61.31 7.12
N VAL A 363 -19.73 60.66 6.20
CA VAL A 363 -20.15 61.31 4.95
C VAL A 363 -21.62 61.10 4.65
N SER A 364 -22.20 62.12 4.03
CA SER A 364 -23.48 62.04 3.35
C SER A 364 -23.31 62.18 1.84
N LYS A 365 -24.00 61.32 1.07
CA LYS A 365 -24.02 61.40 -0.40
C LYS A 365 -24.49 62.77 -0.89
N ASP A 366 -25.45 63.39 -0.19
CA ASP A 366 -26.08 64.66 -0.60
C ASP A 366 -25.12 65.84 -0.43
N ALA A 367 -24.16 65.72 0.49
CA ALA A 367 -23.10 66.70 0.73
C ALA A 367 -21.88 66.44 -0.17
N MET A 368 -21.56 65.18 -0.46
CA MET A 368 -20.43 64.79 -1.30
C MET A 368 -20.57 65.27 -2.75
N VAL A 369 -21.74 65.09 -3.37
CA VAL A 369 -21.99 65.51 -4.77
C VAL A 369 -21.66 67.00 -5.01
N PRO A 370 -22.21 67.97 -4.24
CA PRO A 370 -21.90 69.37 -4.45
C PRO A 370 -20.44 69.72 -4.11
N VAL A 371 -19.83 69.06 -3.11
CA VAL A 371 -18.41 69.26 -2.78
C VAL A 371 -17.50 68.90 -3.95
N ILE A 372 -17.77 67.77 -4.62
CA ILE A 372 -16.98 67.31 -5.77
C ILE A 372 -17.26 68.15 -7.02
N GLN A 373 -18.48 68.66 -7.17
CA GLN A 373 -18.82 69.62 -8.22
C GLN A 373 -18.24 71.03 -7.97
N GLY A 374 -17.51 71.25 -6.87
CA GLY A 374 -16.92 72.54 -6.53
C GLY A 374 -17.94 73.61 -6.10
N LYS A 375 -19.15 73.21 -5.69
CA LYS A 375 -20.19 74.12 -5.22
C LYS A 375 -19.93 74.50 -3.76
N ALA A 376 -20.01 75.79 -3.46
CA ALA A 376 -19.88 76.29 -2.09
C ALA A 376 -21.06 75.79 -1.23
N MET A 377 -20.76 74.99 -0.22
CA MET A 377 -21.74 74.47 0.74
C MET A 377 -21.61 75.20 2.08
N ARG A 378 -22.73 75.35 2.79
CA ARG A 378 -22.72 75.86 4.17
C ARG A 378 -21.89 74.91 5.03
N LYS A 379 -20.99 75.46 5.88
CA LYS A 379 -20.16 74.67 6.81
C LYS A 379 -21.02 73.78 7.71
N ASP A 380 -22.18 74.27 8.11
CA ASP A 380 -23.15 73.54 8.93
C ASP A 380 -23.87 72.40 8.19
N ALA A 381 -23.64 72.21 6.89
CA ALA A 381 -24.17 71.08 6.13
C ALA A 381 -23.12 69.97 5.91
N LEU A 382 -21.85 70.26 6.17
CA LEU A 382 -20.72 69.37 5.97
C LEU A 382 -20.31 68.71 7.29
N MET A 383 -19.75 67.51 7.19
CA MET A 383 -19.08 66.75 8.23
C MET A 383 -17.64 66.53 7.79
N ASP A 384 -17.28 65.32 7.37
CA ASP A 384 -15.91 64.99 6.96
C ASP A 384 -15.75 64.89 5.42
N GLU A 385 -16.74 65.32 4.62
CA GLU A 385 -16.74 65.14 3.15
C GLU A 385 -15.56 65.83 2.45
N VAL A 386 -15.29 67.09 2.80
CA VAL A 386 -14.18 67.86 2.21
C VAL A 386 -12.85 67.23 2.56
N GLU A 387 -12.68 66.85 3.83
CA GLU A 387 -11.45 66.25 4.33
C GLU A 387 -11.19 64.88 3.71
N LEU A 388 -12.23 64.07 3.51
CA LEU A 388 -12.12 62.77 2.83
C LEU A 388 -11.63 62.95 1.38
N VAL A 389 -12.25 63.86 0.63
CA VAL A 389 -11.87 64.11 -0.77
C VAL A 389 -10.44 64.64 -0.85
N GLU A 390 -10.08 65.60 -0.01
CA GLU A 390 -8.71 66.13 0.02
C GLU A 390 -7.66 65.07 0.37
N ASP A 391 -7.91 64.24 1.39
CA ASP A 391 -6.96 63.23 1.82
C ASP A 391 -6.76 62.13 0.77
N ILE A 392 -7.84 61.74 0.08
CA ILE A 392 -7.79 60.79 -1.03
C ILE A 392 -7.02 61.38 -2.22
N LEU A 393 -7.29 62.63 -2.59
CA LEU A 393 -6.60 63.31 -3.71
C LEU A 393 -5.12 63.55 -3.42
N LYS A 394 -4.78 63.91 -2.17
CA LYS A 394 -3.38 64.05 -1.71
C LYS A 394 -2.65 62.72 -1.81
N GLU A 395 -3.27 61.62 -1.37
CA GLU A 395 -2.66 60.29 -1.44
C GLU A 395 -2.47 59.80 -2.89
N ALA A 396 -3.48 60.01 -3.74
CA ALA A 396 -3.38 59.69 -5.17
C ALA A 396 -2.25 60.47 -5.85
N THR A 397 -2.11 61.75 -5.54
CA THR A 397 -1.04 62.61 -6.07
C THR A 397 0.34 62.18 -5.54
N ARG A 398 0.46 61.88 -4.25
CA ARG A 398 1.70 61.44 -3.60
C ARG A 398 2.26 60.15 -4.21
N ARG A 399 1.39 59.18 -4.50
CA ARG A 399 1.78 57.90 -5.13
C ARG A 399 1.99 58.00 -6.64
N ARG A 400 1.43 59.01 -7.30
CA ARG A 400 1.77 59.32 -8.70
C ARG A 400 3.21 59.84 -8.85
N VAL A 401 3.71 60.57 -7.83
CA VAL A 401 5.10 61.10 -7.81
C VAL A 401 6.12 60.03 -7.40
N LYS A 402 5.72 59.02 -6.63
CA LYS A 402 6.55 57.85 -6.34
C LYS A 402 6.18 56.71 -7.30
N PRO A 403 6.88 56.50 -8.43
CA PRO A 403 6.68 55.28 -9.19
C PRO A 403 6.87 54.10 -8.23
N LYS A 404 5.97 53.09 -8.29
CA LYS A 404 6.14 51.82 -7.59
C LYS A 404 7.60 51.41 -7.81
N GLN A 405 8.44 51.51 -6.77
CA GLN A 405 9.79 51.00 -6.85
C GLN A 405 9.63 49.55 -7.27
N LYS A 406 10.09 49.24 -8.48
CA LYS A 406 10.23 47.88 -8.94
C LYS A 406 10.85 47.12 -7.78
N ALA A 407 10.20 46.05 -7.35
CA ALA A 407 10.85 45.03 -6.53
C ALA A 407 12.04 44.51 -7.36
N GLN A 408 13.17 45.19 -7.22
CA GLN A 408 14.45 44.77 -7.72
C GLN A 408 14.88 43.59 -6.85
N SER A 409 15.00 42.44 -7.51
CA SER A 409 16.10 41.50 -7.32
C SER A 409 16.57 41.25 -5.89
N SER A 410 16.15 40.12 -5.34
CA SER A 410 17.05 39.29 -4.52
C SER A 410 16.94 37.84 -5.01
N SER A 411 17.52 37.59 -6.17
CA SER A 411 18.21 36.32 -6.41
C SER A 411 19.69 36.57 -6.07
N ALA A 412 20.26 35.69 -5.24
CA ALA A 412 21.67 35.51 -4.88
C ALA A 412 21.89 35.53 -3.35
N CYS A 413 21.69 34.37 -2.70
CA CYS A 413 22.78 33.55 -2.14
C CYS A 413 22.23 32.20 -1.66
#